data_AF-A0AAV7SVX5-F1
#
_entry.id   AF-A0AAV7SVX5-F1
#
_cell.length_a   1.000
_cell.length_b   1.000
_cell.length_c   1.000
_cell.angle_alpha   90.00
_cell.angle_beta   90.00
_cell.angle_gamma   90.00
#
_symmetry.space_group_name_H-M   'P 1'
#
loop_
_entity.id
_entity.type
_entity.pdbx_description
1 polymer ?
#
loop_
_entity_poly.entity_id
_entity_poly.type
_entity_poly.pdbx_seq_one_letter_code
_entity_poly.pdbx_strand_id
1 'polypeptide(L)'
;MEGVGSAVLDTERLVEGVGSAALDSEGLVEGVGSAALDTEGLVEEVGRAALDTEGMVEGVGRAALDTEGLVEEIGRVALDTEGLMGEVGRAALDTEGLEEEVGRAALDTEGLVEGVGRTALDTKGLV
;
A
#
# COMPACT_ATOMS: atom_id res chain seq x y z
N MET A 1 -16.27 13.17 5.06
CA MET A 1 -17.07 13.93 4.06
C MET A 1 -17.40 12.93 2.96
N GLU A 2 -18.66 12.62 2.65
CA GLU A 2 -19.00 11.60 1.64
C GLU A 2 -18.95 12.22 0.22
N GLY A 3 -17.97 11.82 -0.59
CA GLY A 3 -17.85 12.20 -1.99
C GLY A 3 -18.23 11.06 -2.93
N VAL A 4 -19.33 11.19 -3.68
CA VAL A 4 -19.68 10.28 -4.77
C VAL A 4 -19.33 10.96 -6.10
N GLY A 5 -18.23 10.55 -6.72
CA GLY A 5 -17.67 11.14 -7.95
C GLY A 5 -16.27 11.75 -7.75
N SER A 6 -15.58 12.08 -8.85
CA SER A 6 -14.21 12.63 -8.86
C SER A 6 -14.08 13.82 -7.89
N ALA A 7 -13.41 13.61 -6.77
CA ALA A 7 -13.18 14.61 -5.73
C ALA A 7 -11.68 14.84 -5.54
N VAL A 8 -11.28 16.10 -5.36
CA VAL A 8 -9.99 16.52 -4.81
C VAL A 8 -10.30 17.13 -3.45
N LEU A 9 -9.79 16.56 -2.37
CA LEU A 9 -10.07 17.02 -1.00
C LEU A 9 -8.76 17.07 -0.21
N ASP A 10 -8.55 18.19 0.48
CA ASP A 10 -7.48 18.40 1.46
C ASP A 10 -8.12 18.44 2.85
N THR A 11 -7.88 17.44 3.71
CA THR A 11 -8.54 17.37 5.02
C THR A 11 -7.70 16.76 6.15
N GLU A 12 -7.73 17.36 7.33
CA GLU A 12 -7.13 16.79 8.57
C GLU A 12 -8.10 15.88 9.36
N ARG A 13 -8.96 15.12 8.67
CA ARG A 13 -10.03 14.31 9.29
C ARG A 13 -10.37 13.07 8.46
N LEU A 14 -11.35 12.32 8.96
CA LEU A 14 -11.96 11.14 8.33
C LEU A 14 -12.57 11.45 6.94
N VAL A 15 -12.06 10.78 5.90
CA VAL A 15 -12.55 10.85 4.51
C VAL A 15 -13.11 9.50 4.07
N GLU A 16 -14.31 9.51 3.48
CA GLU A 16 -14.97 8.33 2.95
C GLU A 16 -15.40 8.61 1.51
N GLY A 17 -14.99 7.76 0.56
CA GLY A 17 -15.22 7.99 -0.86
C GLY A 17 -15.56 6.74 -1.67
N VAL A 18 -16.50 6.88 -2.61
CA VAL A 18 -16.81 5.83 -3.60
C VAL A 18 -16.68 6.39 -5.01
N GLY A 19 -15.88 5.73 -5.85
CA GLY A 19 -15.67 6.11 -7.24
C GLY A 19 -14.20 6.44 -7.51
N SER A 20 -13.95 7.54 -8.23
CA SER A 20 -12.59 8.02 -8.45
C SER A 20 -12.28 9.16 -7.49
N ALA A 21 -11.14 9.14 -6.81
CA ALA A 21 -10.74 10.20 -5.89
C ALA A 21 -9.25 10.51 -6.00
N ALA A 22 -8.89 11.77 -5.78
CA ALA A 22 -7.52 12.18 -5.49
C ALA A 22 -7.55 12.91 -4.14
N LEU A 23 -6.85 12.46 -3.11
CA LEU A 23 -6.97 13.04 -1.77
C LEU A 23 -5.58 13.34 -1.21
N ASP A 24 -5.48 14.46 -0.51
CA ASP A 24 -4.36 14.81 0.37
C ASP A 24 -4.95 14.92 1.78
N SER A 25 -4.53 14.10 2.74
CA SER A 25 -5.17 14.08 4.05
C SER A 25 -4.25 13.65 5.19
N GLU A 26 -4.38 14.35 6.31
CA GLU A 26 -3.87 13.89 7.60
C GLU A 26 -5.01 13.17 8.35
N GLY A 27 -4.88 11.87 8.61
CA GLY A 27 -5.85 11.10 9.38
C GLY A 27 -6.26 9.77 8.73
N LEU A 28 -7.56 9.49 8.73
CA LEU A 28 -8.11 8.21 8.29
C LEU A 28 -8.85 8.36 6.97
N VAL A 29 -8.47 7.59 5.96
CA VAL A 29 -9.08 7.59 4.63
C VAL A 29 -9.61 6.20 4.29
N GLU A 30 -10.90 6.11 3.99
CA GLU A 30 -11.58 4.89 3.53
C GLU A 30 -12.11 5.10 2.11
N GLY A 31 -11.78 4.19 1.19
CA GLY A 31 -12.09 4.35 -0.23
C GLY A 31 -12.48 3.06 -0.94
N VAL A 32 -13.48 3.15 -1.83
CA VAL A 32 -13.80 2.07 -2.77
C VAL A 32 -13.80 2.60 -4.20
N GLY A 33 -12.92 2.06 -5.06
CA GLY A 33 -12.97 2.29 -6.50
C GLY A 33 -11.62 2.52 -7.15
N SER A 34 -11.28 3.78 -7.42
CA SER A 34 -9.98 4.15 -7.97
C SER A 34 -9.45 5.41 -7.31
N ALA A 35 -8.39 5.29 -6.53
CA ALA A 35 -7.88 6.39 -5.73
C ALA A 35 -6.43 6.73 -6.05
N ALA A 36 -6.09 8.02 -5.89
CA ALA A 36 -4.72 8.49 -5.73
C ALA A 36 -4.66 9.23 -4.40
N LEU A 37 -3.97 8.70 -3.40
CA LEU A 37 -3.96 9.27 -2.05
C LEU A 37 -2.54 9.67 -1.65
N ASP A 38 -2.42 10.83 -1.04
CA ASP A 38 -1.25 11.32 -0.32
C ASP A 38 -1.69 11.53 1.13
N THR A 39 -1.11 10.80 2.08
CA THR A 39 -1.70 10.68 3.41
C THR A 39 -0.69 10.50 4.54
N GLU A 40 -0.85 11.25 5.61
CA GLU A 40 -0.24 10.94 6.90
C GLU A 40 -1.30 10.27 7.79
N GLY A 41 -1.20 8.96 8.03
CA GLY A 41 -2.14 8.23 8.88
C GLY A 41 -2.55 6.85 8.38
N LEU A 42 -3.85 6.55 8.43
CA LEU A 42 -4.41 5.23 8.09
C LEU A 42 -5.19 5.31 6.77
N VAL A 43 -4.88 4.42 5.84
CA VAL A 43 -5.59 4.27 4.58
C VAL A 43 -6.16 2.86 4.43
N GLU A 44 -7.46 2.78 4.14
CA GLU A 44 -8.14 1.55 3.75
C GLU A 44 -8.71 1.72 2.32
N GLU A 45 -8.21 0.96 1.33
CA GLU A 45 -8.69 1.03 -0.06
C GLU A 45 -9.12 -0.33 -0.63
N VAL A 46 -10.26 -0.32 -1.33
CA VAL A 46 -10.70 -1.46 -2.13
C VAL A 46 -10.87 -1.05 -3.59
N GLY A 47 -9.99 -1.55 -4.45
CA GLY A 47 -10.08 -1.31 -5.88
C GLY A 47 -8.74 -1.13 -6.57
N ARG A 48 -8.47 0.12 -6.98
CA ARG A 48 -7.28 0.51 -7.75
C ARG A 48 -6.67 1.74 -7.11
N ALA A 49 -5.57 1.58 -6.41
CA ALA A 49 -4.94 2.66 -5.69
C ALA A 49 -3.57 3.02 -6.25
N ALA A 50 -3.22 4.30 -6.15
CA ALA A 50 -1.86 4.78 -6.04
C ALA A 50 -1.77 5.53 -4.71
N LEU A 51 -0.99 5.03 -3.75
CA LEU A 51 -0.90 5.61 -2.41
C LEU A 51 0.53 6.06 -2.13
N ASP A 52 0.66 7.26 -1.59
CA ASP A 52 1.83 7.79 -0.92
C ASP A 52 1.41 7.99 0.55
N THR A 53 1.99 7.23 1.47
CA THR A 53 1.51 7.18 2.85
C THR A 53 2.66 7.14 3.86
N GLU A 54 2.63 8.05 4.83
CA GLU A 54 3.35 7.88 6.09
C GLU A 54 2.38 7.29 7.12
N GLY A 55 2.52 6.00 7.44
CA GLY A 55 1.65 5.31 8.39
C GLY A 55 1.23 3.89 8.01
N MET A 56 -0.08 3.65 8.02
CA MET A 56 -0.66 2.32 7.85
C MET A 56 -1.53 2.25 6.59
N VAL A 57 -1.30 1.24 5.76
CA VAL A 57 -2.08 0.98 4.55
C VAL A 57 -2.66 -0.44 4.60
N GLU A 58 -3.97 -0.54 4.47
CA GLU A 58 -4.68 -1.81 4.22
C GLU A 58 -5.39 -1.73 2.86
N GLY A 59 -5.14 -2.72 1.99
CA GLY A 59 -5.57 -2.66 0.60
C GLY A 59 -6.08 -3.98 0.04
N VAL A 60 -7.13 -3.92 -0.78
CA VAL A 60 -7.57 -5.06 -1.59
C VAL A 60 -7.73 -4.64 -3.05
N GLY A 61 -6.93 -5.23 -3.94
CA GLY A 61 -7.17 -5.17 -5.37
C GLY A 61 -5.91 -5.00 -6.21
N ARG A 62 -5.67 -3.77 -6.69
CA ARG A 62 -4.45 -3.42 -7.40
C ARG A 62 -3.90 -2.12 -6.83
N ALA A 63 -2.71 -2.16 -6.29
CA ALA A 63 -2.10 -0.99 -5.69
C ALA A 63 -0.71 -0.70 -6.27
N ALA A 64 -0.40 0.59 -6.36
CA ALA A 64 0.97 1.08 -6.39
C ALA A 64 1.17 1.86 -5.09
N LEU A 65 2.14 1.45 -4.27
CA LEU A 65 2.31 2.00 -2.92
C LEU A 65 3.74 2.53 -2.76
N ASP A 66 3.85 3.74 -2.24
CA ASP A 66 5.06 4.32 -1.67
C ASP A 66 4.72 4.57 -0.19
N THR A 67 5.35 3.85 0.74
CA THR A 67 4.90 3.89 2.14
C THR A 67 6.05 3.78 3.13
N GLU A 68 6.10 4.72 4.07
CA GLU A 68 6.88 4.61 5.30
C GLU A 68 5.96 4.10 6.41
N GLY A 69 6.14 2.84 6.83
CA GLY A 69 5.34 2.24 7.90
C GLY A 69 4.90 0.80 7.66
N LEU A 70 3.59 0.54 7.81
CA LEU A 70 3.02 -0.81 7.74
C LEU A 70 2.07 -0.95 6.56
N VAL A 71 2.27 -1.99 5.76
CA VAL A 71 1.42 -2.31 4.60
C VAL A 71 0.88 -3.73 4.69
N GLU A 72 -0.43 -3.89 4.54
CA GLU A 72 -1.11 -5.17 4.30
C GLU A 72 -1.91 -5.11 2.99
N GLU A 73 -1.53 -5.90 1.97
CA GLU A 73 -2.23 -5.94 0.67
C GLU A 73 -2.67 -7.34 0.26
N ILE A 74 -3.88 -7.41 -0.28
CA ILE A 74 -4.39 -8.61 -0.97
C ILE A 74 -4.68 -8.28 -2.42
N GLY A 75 -3.85 -8.78 -3.33
CA GLY A 75 -4.14 -8.69 -4.75
C GLY A 75 -2.92 -8.61 -5.65
N ARG A 76 -2.64 -7.40 -6.13
CA ARG A 76 -1.52 -7.13 -7.03
C ARG A 76 -0.91 -5.80 -6.65
N VAL A 77 0.25 -5.88 -6.04
CA VAL A 77 0.97 -4.72 -5.58
C VAL A 77 2.26 -4.52 -6.37
N ALA A 78 2.56 -3.25 -6.65
CA ALA A 78 3.91 -2.78 -6.88
C ALA A 78 4.22 -1.80 -5.76
N LEU A 79 5.29 -2.01 -5.01
CA LEU A 79 5.50 -1.26 -3.79
C LEU A 79 6.96 -0.94 -3.53
N ASP A 80 7.15 0.26 -2.97
CA ASP A 80 8.36 0.79 -2.37
C ASP A 80 8.04 1.08 -0.89
N THR A 81 8.71 0.42 0.06
CA THR A 81 8.45 0.64 1.50
C THR A 81 9.69 0.63 2.35
N GLU A 82 9.69 1.52 3.35
CA GLU A 82 10.49 1.39 4.56
C GLU A 82 9.58 0.93 5.71
N GLY A 83 9.77 -0.30 6.20
CA GLY A 83 9.04 -0.81 7.36
C GLY A 83 8.60 -2.28 7.28
N LEU A 84 7.32 -2.54 7.57
CA LEU A 84 6.75 -3.89 7.66
C LEU A 84 5.74 -4.11 6.54
N MET A 85 5.88 -5.21 5.80
CA MET A 85 4.95 -5.55 4.74
C MET A 85 4.41 -6.98 4.84
N GLY A 86 3.10 -7.11 4.62
CA GLY A 86 2.40 -8.37 4.36
C GLY A 86 1.67 -8.35 3.02
N GLU A 87 1.89 -9.36 2.18
CA GLU A 87 1.21 -9.50 0.88
C GLU A 87 0.62 -10.89 0.66
N VAL A 88 -0.58 -10.92 0.06
CA VAL A 88 -1.18 -12.15 -0.48
C VAL A 88 -1.60 -11.96 -1.93
N GLY A 89 -0.78 -12.42 -2.86
CA GLY A 89 -1.14 -12.39 -4.27
C GLY A 89 0.03 -12.39 -5.26
N ARG A 90 0.27 -11.23 -5.86
CA ARG A 90 1.37 -10.99 -6.78
C ARG A 90 2.00 -9.65 -6.48
N ALA A 91 3.27 -9.70 -6.10
CA ALA A 91 4.03 -8.54 -5.69
C ALA A 91 5.24 -8.28 -6.58
N ALA A 92 5.58 -7.00 -6.72
CA ALA A 92 6.92 -6.52 -7.04
C ALA A 92 7.29 -5.51 -5.94
N LEU A 93 8.24 -5.87 -5.07
CA LEU A 93 8.59 -5.09 -3.90
C LEU A 93 10.04 -4.62 -3.97
N ASP A 94 10.26 -3.37 -3.60
CA ASP A 94 11.56 -2.77 -3.25
C ASP A 94 11.44 -2.31 -1.79
N THR A 95 12.13 -2.95 -0.85
CA THR A 95 11.88 -2.67 0.57
C THR A 95 13.10 -2.65 1.47
N GLU A 96 13.01 -1.82 2.50
CA GLU A 96 13.89 -1.84 3.67
C GLU A 96 13.06 -2.29 4.88
N GLY A 97 13.37 -3.46 5.46
CA GLY A 97 12.68 -3.93 6.67
C GLY A 97 12.28 -5.41 6.70
N LEU A 98 11.04 -5.71 7.13
CA LEU A 98 10.53 -7.09 7.20
C LEU A 98 9.41 -7.29 6.20
N GLU A 99 9.48 -8.39 5.46
CA GLU A 99 8.46 -8.78 4.49
C GLU A 99 7.91 -10.17 4.76
N GLU A 100 6.59 -10.31 4.67
CA GLU A 100 5.87 -11.58 4.61
C GLU A 100 5.05 -11.66 3.32
N GLU A 101 5.27 -12.69 2.50
CA GLU A 101 4.57 -12.85 1.22
C GLU A 101 3.96 -14.24 1.05
N VAL A 102 2.75 -14.29 0.48
CA VAL A 102 2.09 -15.52 0.05
C VAL A 102 1.60 -15.42 -1.39
N GLY A 103 2.37 -15.95 -2.34
CA GLY A 103 1.95 -15.96 -3.73
C GLY A 103 3.07 -16.02 -4.77
N ARG A 104 3.19 -14.94 -5.55
CA ARG A 104 4.30 -14.73 -6.48
C ARG A 104 4.90 -13.36 -6.29
N ALA A 105 6.14 -13.30 -5.80
CA ALA A 105 6.85 -12.05 -5.65
C ALA A 105 8.16 -11.97 -6.45
N ALA A 106 8.50 -10.75 -6.84
CA ALA A 106 9.86 -10.32 -7.14
C ALA A 106 10.26 -9.27 -6.11
N LEU A 107 11.37 -9.47 -5.41
CA LEU A 107 11.78 -8.71 -4.24
C LEU A 107 13.22 -8.20 -4.45
N ASP A 108 13.45 -6.90 -4.27
CA ASP A 108 14.78 -6.30 -3.99
C ASP A 108 14.72 -5.77 -2.56
N THR A 109 15.46 -6.36 -1.62
CA THR A 109 15.30 -6.00 -0.20
C THR A 109 16.60 -5.82 0.56
N GLU A 110 16.59 -4.84 1.47
CA GLU A 110 17.52 -4.71 2.59
C GLU A 110 16.77 -5.09 3.87
N GLY A 111 16.71 -6.40 4.16
CA GLY A 111 15.79 -6.87 5.18
C GLY A 111 15.68 -8.37 5.36
N LEU A 112 14.71 -8.78 6.19
CA LEU A 112 14.32 -10.17 6.36
C LEU A 112 13.04 -10.45 5.56
N VAL A 113 13.07 -11.55 4.82
CA VAL A 113 11.97 -11.96 3.94
C VAL A 113 11.51 -13.35 4.34
N GLU A 114 10.21 -13.48 4.61
CA GLU A 114 9.51 -14.76 4.75
C GLU A 114 8.50 -14.90 3.60
N GLY A 115 8.60 -15.99 2.83
CA GLY A 115 7.79 -16.16 1.63
C GLY A 115 7.27 -17.58 1.45
N VAL A 116 5.98 -17.71 1.15
CA VAL A 116 5.33 -18.97 0.78
C VAL A 116 4.79 -18.85 -0.64
N GLY A 117 5.57 -19.32 -1.61
CA GLY A 117 5.15 -19.22 -3.00
C GLY A 117 6.28 -19.33 -4.00
N ARG A 118 6.17 -18.57 -5.08
CA ARG A 118 7.24 -18.42 -6.07
C ARG A 118 7.85 -17.04 -5.89
N THR A 119 8.97 -17.01 -5.21
CA THR A 119 9.69 -15.78 -4.87
C THR A 119 10.98 -15.72 -5.68
N ALA A 120 11.22 -14.61 -6.37
CA ALA A 120 12.53 -14.22 -6.88
C ALA A 120 13.06 -13.13 -5.96
N LEU A 121 14.19 -13.37 -5.31
CA LEU A 121 14.73 -12.50 -4.26
C LEU A 121 16.14 -12.04 -4.64
N ASP A 122 16.35 -10.73 -4.65
CA ASP A 122 17.65 -10.07 -4.63
C ASP A 122 17.77 -9.36 -3.28
N THR A 123 18.86 -9.58 -2.55
CA THR A 123 19.08 -8.91 -1.25
C THR A 123 20.45 -8.27 -1.18
N LYS A 124 20.50 -7.05 -0.65
CA LYS A 124 21.75 -6.31 -0.45
C LYS A 124 22.15 -6.23 1.05
N GLY A 125 22.38 -7.38 1.69
CA GLY A 125 22.93 -7.52 3.07
C GLY A 125 21.86 -7.44 4.19
N LEU A 126 21.93 -8.09 5.38
CA LEU A 126 23.01 -8.55 6.27
C LEU A 126 23.15 -10.10 6.32
N VAL A 127 24.39 -10.62 6.29
CA VAL A 127 24.70 -12.02 6.65
C VAL A 127 25.08 -12.11 8.13
#